data_AF-E0M4Y5-F1
#
_entry.id   AF-E0M4Y5-F1
#
_cell.length_a   1.000
_cell.length_b   1.000
_cell.length_c   1.000
_cell.angle_alpha   90.00
_cell.angle_beta   90.00
_cell.angle_gamma   90.00
#
_symmetry.space_group_name_H-M   'P 1'
#
loop_
_entity.id
_entity.type
_entity.pdbx_description
1 polymer ?
#
loop_
_entity_poly.entity_id
_entity_poly.type
_entity_poly.pdbx_seq_one_letter_code
_entity_poly.pdbx_strand_id
1 'polypeptide(L)'
;MVANERLIKIPVPNFNEIIEIKKDSEAFCLCYQFNVDDYGYGPYGFDTDKAKDLLKVLFSEIYYYDNQVRGLVKKTVLDSEGLYFFKRWEKLKSDLDSYKLTIKKNEILARKGVAVEVLNEKPELYDVYENGKLSSRVLNDLSRLGCEFFIVNNYMPQGGKCLIFTDSSCLNKVKSLAKDLEIKFDSFPSIDSLKAW
;
A
#
# COMPACT_ATOMS: atom_id res chain seq x y z
N MET A 1 17.07 18.73 -14.87
CA MET A 1 17.68 17.85 -13.87
C MET A 1 16.96 18.12 -12.57
N VAL A 2 16.42 17.08 -11.92
CA VAL A 2 15.79 17.25 -10.60
C VAL A 2 16.91 17.44 -9.57
N ALA A 3 16.76 18.42 -8.69
CA ALA A 3 17.74 18.71 -7.64
C ALA A 3 17.14 18.40 -6.26
N ASN A 4 18.00 18.11 -5.27
CA ASN A 4 17.64 18.01 -3.85
C ASN A 4 16.42 17.10 -3.59
N GLU A 5 16.60 15.79 -3.78
CA GLU A 5 15.55 14.81 -3.54
C GLU A 5 15.66 14.21 -2.14
N ARG A 6 14.52 13.99 -1.48
CA ARG A 6 14.46 13.39 -0.16
C ARG A 6 13.30 12.43 0.01
N LEU A 7 13.57 11.35 0.74
CA LEU A 7 12.59 10.43 1.27
C LEU A 7 12.36 10.77 2.74
N ILE A 8 11.10 10.96 3.12
CA ILE A 8 10.74 11.49 4.41
C ILE A 8 9.90 10.46 5.17
N LYS A 9 10.34 10.10 6.37
CA LYS A 9 9.55 9.30 7.32
C LYS A 9 8.74 10.23 8.23
N ILE A 10 7.45 9.96 8.33
CA ILE A 10 6.55 10.57 9.32
C ILE A 10 5.71 9.50 10.01
N PRO A 11 5.22 9.74 11.25
CA PRO A 11 4.15 8.90 11.78
C PRO A 11 2.90 9.03 10.92
N VAL A 12 2.03 8.02 10.96
CA VAL A 12 0.78 8.10 10.21
C VAL A 12 -0.10 9.22 10.79
N PRO A 13 -0.66 10.13 9.96
CA PRO A 13 -1.43 11.26 10.46
C PRO A 13 -2.65 10.83 11.30
N ASN A 14 -2.97 11.61 12.33
CA ASN A 14 -4.12 11.34 13.21
C ASN A 14 -5.47 11.43 12.48
N PHE A 15 -5.54 12.24 11.43
CA PHE A 15 -6.72 12.36 10.55
C PHE A 15 -6.74 11.30 9.44
N ASN A 16 -5.89 10.27 9.51
CA ASN A 16 -5.91 9.19 8.55
C ASN A 16 -7.25 8.46 8.58
N GLU A 17 -7.97 8.48 7.45
CA GLU A 17 -9.27 7.85 7.34
C GLU A 17 -9.21 6.45 6.74
N ILE A 18 -8.09 6.04 6.13
CA ILE A 18 -7.99 4.80 5.35
C ILE A 18 -7.81 3.55 6.22
N ILE A 19 -7.08 3.67 7.33
CA ILE A 19 -6.83 2.57 8.27
C ILE A 19 -7.03 3.02 9.71
N GLU A 20 -7.53 2.10 10.51
CA GLU A 20 -7.50 2.24 11.96
C GLU A 20 -6.12 1.80 12.49
N ILE A 21 -5.43 2.71 13.16
CA ILE A 21 -4.09 2.47 13.69
C ILE A 21 -4.18 2.37 15.21
N LYS A 22 -3.64 1.28 15.74
CA LYS A 22 -3.53 1.09 17.19
C LYS A 22 -2.57 2.13 17.78
N LYS A 23 -2.88 2.62 18.97
CA LYS A 23 -2.12 3.67 19.66
C LYS A 23 -0.61 3.36 19.83
N ASP A 24 -0.27 2.08 19.97
CA ASP A 24 1.11 1.59 20.14
C ASP A 24 1.68 0.96 18.85
N SER A 25 1.14 1.32 17.68
CA SER A 25 1.60 0.80 16.40
C SER A 25 2.92 1.45 15.98
N GLU A 26 3.83 0.65 15.42
CA GLU A 26 5.03 1.14 14.74
C GLU A 26 4.76 1.63 13.30
N ALA A 27 3.49 1.84 12.94
CA ALA A 27 3.11 2.28 11.62
C ALA A 27 3.72 3.65 11.28
N PHE A 28 4.15 3.79 10.02
CA PHE A 28 4.72 5.03 9.52
C PHE A 28 4.37 5.25 8.06
N CYS A 29 4.48 6.50 7.62
CA CYS A 29 4.40 6.86 6.22
C CYS A 29 5.78 7.22 5.67
N LEU A 30 5.99 6.89 4.40
CA LEU A 30 7.05 7.44 3.57
C LEU A 30 6.44 8.35 2.50
N CYS A 31 6.86 9.61 2.49
CA CYS A 31 6.63 10.52 1.36
C CYS A 31 7.94 10.83 0.64
N TYR A 32 7.82 11.16 -0.63
CA TYR A 32 8.94 11.59 -1.46
C TYR A 32 8.78 13.05 -1.85
N GLN A 33 9.84 13.83 -1.73
CA GLN A 33 9.86 15.23 -2.14
C GLN A 33 11.08 15.50 -3.02
N PHE A 34 10.90 16.34 -4.04
CA PHE A 34 11.94 16.65 -5.02
C PHE A 34 11.94 18.14 -5.36
N ASN A 35 13.03 18.63 -5.99
CA ASN A 35 13.26 20.06 -6.23
C ASN A 35 13.11 20.89 -4.96
N VAL A 36 13.64 20.38 -3.84
CA VAL A 36 13.51 21.02 -2.54
C VAL A 36 14.41 22.26 -2.47
N ASP A 37 13.81 23.40 -2.15
CA ASP A 37 14.52 24.67 -1.94
C ASP A 37 15.10 24.79 -0.52
N ASP A 38 15.84 25.87 -0.27
CA ASP A 38 16.47 26.14 1.03
C ASP A 38 15.45 26.34 2.18
N TYR A 39 14.18 26.57 1.85
CA TYR A 39 13.07 26.77 2.79
C TYR A 39 12.23 25.50 3.00
N GLY A 40 12.57 24.41 2.31
CA GLY A 40 11.92 23.11 2.40
C GLY A 40 10.66 22.95 1.55
N TYR A 41 10.38 23.88 0.62
CA TYR A 41 9.31 23.77 -0.36
C TYR A 41 9.75 22.94 -1.55
N GLY A 42 8.80 22.21 -2.12
CA GLY A 42 9.02 21.41 -3.32
C GLY A 42 7.90 20.40 -3.51
N PRO A 43 7.66 19.94 -4.74
CA PRO A 43 6.64 18.95 -5.06
C PRO A 43 6.83 17.64 -4.33
N TYR A 44 5.70 17.02 -3.99
CA TYR A 44 5.62 15.68 -3.44
C TYR A 44 5.16 14.67 -4.50
N GLY A 45 5.73 13.47 -4.47
CA GLY A 45 5.35 12.39 -5.38
C GLY A 45 6.54 11.52 -5.79
N PHE A 46 6.25 10.28 -6.19
CA PHE A 46 7.24 9.29 -6.61
C PHE A 46 7.46 9.28 -8.13
N ASP A 47 7.51 10.46 -8.75
CA ASP A 47 7.46 10.59 -10.21
C ASP A 47 8.83 10.82 -10.87
N THR A 48 9.86 11.10 -10.06
CA THR A 48 11.26 11.27 -10.52
C THR A 48 11.89 9.93 -10.88
N ASP A 49 12.97 9.96 -11.67
CA ASP A 49 13.68 8.73 -12.04
C ASP A 49 14.29 8.04 -10.80
N LYS A 50 14.88 8.81 -9.87
CA LYS A 50 15.39 8.28 -8.60
C LYS A 50 14.29 7.66 -7.75
N ALA A 51 13.11 8.29 -7.67
CA ALA A 51 11.96 7.72 -6.95
C ALA A 51 11.47 6.42 -7.60
N LYS A 52 11.38 6.38 -8.93
CA LYS A 52 11.00 5.17 -9.67
C LYS A 52 11.99 4.04 -9.47
N ASP A 53 13.29 4.34 -9.48
CA ASP A 53 14.33 3.33 -9.26
C ASP A 53 14.34 2.84 -7.81
N LEU A 54 14.13 3.71 -6.83
CA LEU A 54 13.90 3.33 -5.44
C LEU A 54 12.72 2.35 -5.33
N LEU A 55 11.58 2.67 -5.94
CA LEU A 55 10.39 1.81 -5.92
C LEU A 55 10.62 0.46 -6.59
N LYS A 56 11.32 0.41 -7.73
CA LYS A 56 11.64 -0.85 -8.43
C LYS A 56 12.53 -1.77 -7.58
N VAL A 57 13.50 -1.21 -6.86
CA VAL A 57 14.41 -2.00 -6.01
C VAL A 57 13.72 -2.45 -4.71
N LEU A 58 12.83 -1.61 -4.17
CA LEU A 58 12.01 -1.98 -3.02
C LEU A 58 11.00 -3.07 -3.37
N PHE A 59 10.33 -2.92 -4.51
CA PHE A 59 9.21 -3.74 -4.95
C PHE A 59 9.47 -4.23 -6.38
N SER A 60 10.02 -5.44 -6.50
CA SER A 60 10.29 -6.06 -7.81
C SER A 60 9.00 -6.28 -8.61
N GLU A 61 7.91 -6.61 -7.93
CA GLU A 61 6.57 -6.74 -8.48
C GLU A 61 5.56 -6.20 -7.48
N ILE A 62 4.51 -5.55 -7.96
CA ILE A 62 3.42 -5.03 -7.13
C ILE A 62 2.06 -5.49 -7.63
N TYR A 63 1.18 -5.81 -6.69
CA TYR A 63 -0.20 -6.22 -6.94
C TYR A 63 -1.14 -5.33 -6.13
N TYR A 64 -2.08 -4.69 -6.81
CA TYR A 64 -3.10 -3.87 -6.20
C TYR A 64 -4.35 -4.71 -5.90
N TYR A 65 -4.94 -4.53 -4.72
CA TYR A 65 -6.28 -5.05 -4.45
C TYR A 65 -7.35 -4.14 -5.07
N ASP A 66 -7.98 -4.63 -6.12
CA ASP A 66 -9.06 -3.95 -6.82
C ASP A 66 -10.42 -4.43 -6.29
N ASN A 67 -11.17 -3.50 -5.70
CA ASN A 67 -12.46 -3.77 -5.08
C ASN A 67 -13.58 -4.05 -6.11
N GLN A 68 -13.47 -3.55 -7.34
CA GLN A 68 -14.47 -3.80 -8.38
C GLN A 68 -14.42 -5.25 -8.86
N VAL A 69 -13.21 -5.78 -9.05
CA VAL A 69 -13.01 -7.18 -9.46
C VAL A 69 -12.82 -8.14 -8.29
N ARG A 70 -12.76 -7.61 -7.05
CA ARG A 70 -12.45 -8.33 -5.80
C ARG A 70 -11.25 -9.26 -5.98
N GLY A 71 -10.12 -8.66 -6.36
CA GLY A 71 -8.97 -9.42 -6.82
C GLY A 71 -7.66 -8.64 -6.81
N LEU A 72 -6.58 -9.39 -6.92
CA LEU A 72 -5.23 -8.84 -7.03
C LEU A 72 -4.85 -8.63 -8.50
N VAL A 73 -4.60 -7.39 -8.86
CA VAL A 73 -4.23 -6.95 -10.23
C VAL A 73 -2.78 -6.52 -10.23
N LYS A 74 -1.98 -7.10 -11.14
CA LYS A 74 -0.57 -6.71 -11.29
C LYS A 74 -0.49 -5.25 -11.75
N LYS A 75 0.37 -4.48 -11.11
CA LYS A 75 0.65 -3.07 -11.45
C LYS A 75 2.13 -2.88 -11.75
N THR A 76 2.43 -1.86 -12.54
CA THR A 76 3.81 -1.41 -12.82
C THR A 76 4.12 -0.08 -12.14
N VAL A 77 3.08 0.64 -11.70
CA VAL A 77 3.16 1.95 -11.06
C VAL A 77 2.12 2.05 -9.93
N LEU A 78 2.31 3.01 -9.03
CA LEU A 78 1.40 3.31 -7.92
C LEU A 78 0.39 4.39 -8.35
N ASP A 79 -0.63 3.99 -9.11
CA ASP A 79 -1.63 4.88 -9.72
C ASP A 79 -2.95 4.97 -8.94
N SER A 80 -3.25 3.98 -8.10
CA SER A 80 -4.45 3.94 -7.26
C SER A 80 -4.11 4.06 -5.77
N GLU A 81 -5.00 4.68 -5.00
CA GLU A 81 -4.98 4.58 -3.54
C GLU A 81 -5.50 3.21 -3.09
N GLY A 82 -5.02 2.73 -1.94
CA GLY A 82 -5.45 1.48 -1.33
C GLY A 82 -4.31 0.49 -1.10
N LEU A 83 -4.67 -0.79 -0.99
CA LEU A 83 -3.78 -1.85 -0.54
C LEU A 83 -2.96 -2.47 -1.69
N TYR A 84 -1.65 -2.51 -1.50
CA TYR A 84 -0.69 -3.12 -2.43
C TYR A 84 0.12 -4.21 -1.75
N PHE A 85 0.43 -5.26 -2.51
CA PHE A 85 1.27 -6.37 -2.11
C PHE A 85 2.51 -6.41 -2.98
N PHE A 86 3.66 -6.74 -2.39
CA PHE A 86 4.91 -6.88 -3.14
C PHE A 86 5.58 -8.24 -3.00
N LYS A 87 5.18 -9.05 -2.01
CA LYS A 87 5.58 -10.47 -1.89
C LYS A 87 4.52 -11.29 -1.18
N ARG A 88 4.58 -12.61 -1.39
CA ARG A 88 3.75 -13.61 -0.69
C ARG A 88 2.24 -13.38 -0.90
N TRP A 89 1.88 -12.84 -2.06
CA TRP A 89 0.51 -12.56 -2.49
C TRP A 89 -0.09 -13.73 -3.30
N GLU A 90 0.73 -14.68 -3.75
CA GLU A 90 0.38 -15.73 -4.70
C GLU A 90 -0.73 -16.63 -4.15
N LYS A 91 -0.59 -17.03 -2.89
CA LYS A 91 -1.61 -17.85 -2.20
C LYS A 91 -2.92 -17.09 -2.06
N LEU A 92 -2.87 -15.82 -1.63
CA LEU A 92 -4.07 -14.97 -1.51
C LEU A 92 -4.79 -14.83 -2.84
N LYS A 93 -4.04 -14.63 -3.93
CA LYS A 93 -4.59 -14.55 -5.28
C LYS A 93 -5.26 -15.87 -5.69
N SER A 94 -4.59 -17.00 -5.45
CA SER A 94 -5.11 -18.33 -5.75
C SER A 94 -6.42 -18.60 -5.02
N ASP A 95 -6.47 -18.30 -3.72
CA ASP A 95 -7.64 -18.53 -2.87
C ASP A 95 -8.83 -17.66 -3.34
N LEU A 96 -8.57 -16.38 -3.65
CA LEU A 96 -9.57 -15.47 -4.22
C LEU A 96 -10.12 -15.97 -5.56
N ASP A 97 -9.26 -16.38 -6.47
CA ASP A 97 -9.65 -16.81 -7.82
C ASP A 97 -10.45 -18.13 -7.77
N SER A 98 -10.02 -19.08 -6.92
CA SER A 98 -10.76 -20.32 -6.68
C SER A 98 -12.15 -20.03 -6.11
N TYR A 99 -12.26 -19.16 -5.11
CA TYR A 99 -13.54 -18.83 -4.49
C TYR A 99 -14.51 -18.17 -5.48
N LYS A 100 -14.03 -17.20 -6.27
CA LYS A 100 -14.83 -16.54 -7.32
C LYS A 100 -15.30 -17.52 -8.39
N LEU A 101 -14.46 -18.49 -8.77
CA LEU A 101 -14.82 -19.52 -9.74
C LEU A 101 -15.95 -20.39 -9.23
N THR A 102 -15.88 -20.82 -7.96
CA THR A 102 -16.95 -21.62 -7.32
C THR A 102 -18.27 -20.85 -7.27
N ILE A 103 -18.25 -19.56 -6.92
CA ILE A 103 -19.46 -18.71 -6.95
C ILE A 103 -20.08 -18.70 -8.34
N LYS A 104 -19.29 -18.36 -9.37
CA LYS A 104 -19.80 -18.29 -10.76
C LYS A 104 -20.34 -19.64 -11.25
N LYS A 105 -19.66 -20.72 -10.89
CA LYS A 105 -20.11 -22.08 -11.22
C LYS A 105 -21.46 -22.38 -10.57
N ASN A 106 -21.62 -22.05 -9.29
CA ASN A 106 -22.87 -22.23 -8.56
C ASN A 106 -24.01 -21.39 -9.14
N GLU A 107 -23.76 -20.15 -9.56
CA GLU A 107 -24.76 -19.33 -10.26
C GLU A 107 -25.25 -19.99 -11.55
N ILE A 108 -24.35 -20.59 -12.33
CA ILE A 108 -24.70 -21.31 -13.56
C ILE A 108 -25.49 -22.58 -13.26
N LEU A 109 -25.08 -23.36 -12.26
CA LEU A 109 -25.77 -24.59 -11.85
C LEU A 109 -27.17 -24.30 -11.34
N ALA A 110 -27.33 -23.27 -10.50
CA ALA A 110 -28.61 -22.82 -9.98
C ALA A 110 -29.58 -22.40 -11.10
N ARG A 111 -29.09 -21.64 -12.09
CA ARG A 111 -29.89 -21.27 -13.28
C ARG A 111 -30.35 -22.47 -14.11
N LYS A 112 -29.60 -23.58 -14.05
CA LYS A 112 -29.93 -24.84 -14.74
C LYS A 112 -30.76 -25.79 -13.88
N GLY A 113 -31.12 -25.41 -12.64
CA GLY A 113 -31.83 -26.29 -11.70
C GLY A 113 -30.99 -27.47 -11.20
N VAL A 114 -29.65 -27.40 -11.33
CA VAL A 114 -28.72 -28.43 -10.88
C VAL A 114 -28.25 -28.11 -9.46
N ALA A 115 -27.99 -29.14 -8.66
CA ALA A 115 -27.42 -28.99 -7.33
C ALA A 115 -26.10 -28.19 -7.38
N VAL A 116 -25.99 -27.22 -6.47
CA VAL A 116 -24.82 -26.34 -6.34
C VAL A 116 -23.75 -26.98 -5.46
N GLU A 117 -22.50 -26.59 -5.66
CA GLU A 117 -21.38 -27.04 -4.82
C GLU A 117 -21.35 -26.28 -3.49
N VAL A 118 -20.84 -26.93 -2.44
CA VAL A 118 -20.61 -26.26 -1.16
C VAL A 118 -19.53 -25.19 -1.36
N LEU A 119 -19.83 -23.95 -0.97
CA LEU A 119 -18.85 -22.86 -1.00
C LEU A 119 -17.76 -23.12 0.03
N ASN A 120 -16.50 -22.97 -0.40
CA ASN A 120 -15.37 -22.92 0.52
C ASN A 120 -15.51 -21.73 1.48
N GLU A 121 -14.73 -21.73 2.56
CA GLU A 121 -14.62 -20.57 3.42
C GLU A 121 -14.21 -19.33 2.61
N LYS A 122 -14.82 -18.21 2.95
CA LYS A 122 -14.60 -16.94 2.28
C LYS A 122 -13.15 -16.48 2.48
N PRO A 123 -12.38 -16.21 1.40
CA PRO A 123 -11.01 -15.73 1.54
C PRO A 123 -10.93 -14.37 2.25
N GLU A 124 -9.86 -14.14 2.99
CA GLU A 124 -9.65 -12.92 3.79
C GLU A 124 -9.75 -11.64 2.94
N LEU A 125 -9.23 -11.68 1.72
CA LEU A 125 -9.25 -10.55 0.80
C LEU A 125 -10.59 -10.35 0.07
N TYR A 126 -11.65 -11.12 0.34
CA TYR A 126 -12.89 -10.95 -0.43
C TYR A 126 -13.67 -9.68 -0.02
N ASP A 127 -13.59 -9.29 1.26
CA ASP A 127 -14.17 -8.08 1.82
C ASP A 127 -13.10 -7.29 2.59
N VAL A 128 -12.20 -6.63 1.86
CA VAL A 128 -11.08 -5.88 2.47
C VAL A 128 -11.54 -4.60 3.16
N TYR A 129 -12.63 -4.00 2.68
CA TYR A 129 -13.13 -2.71 3.15
C TYR A 129 -14.36 -2.86 4.04
N GLU A 130 -14.32 -2.25 5.22
CA GLU A 130 -15.43 -2.12 6.16
C GLU A 130 -15.74 -0.63 6.32
N ASN A 131 -16.98 -0.21 6.04
CA ASN A 131 -17.41 1.20 6.09
C ASN A 131 -16.51 2.15 5.28
N GLY A 132 -16.00 1.69 4.13
CA GLY A 132 -15.11 2.47 3.26
C GLY A 132 -13.65 2.52 3.70
N LYS A 133 -13.28 1.87 4.81
CA LYS A 133 -11.92 1.82 5.35
C LYS A 133 -11.34 0.42 5.21
N LEU A 134 -10.02 0.31 5.09
CA LEU A 134 -9.35 -0.98 5.14
C LEU A 134 -9.54 -1.60 6.53
N SER A 135 -10.07 -2.82 6.59
CA SER A 135 -10.37 -3.52 7.83
C SER A 135 -9.09 -3.82 8.61
N SER A 136 -9.05 -3.39 9.87
CA SER A 136 -7.92 -3.69 10.76
C SER A 136 -7.78 -5.20 11.01
N ARG A 137 -8.88 -5.96 10.93
CA ARG A 137 -8.86 -7.43 10.98
C ARG A 137 -8.05 -8.00 9.82
N VAL A 138 -8.38 -7.59 8.60
CA VAL A 138 -7.70 -8.04 7.37
C VAL A 138 -6.22 -7.72 7.43
N LEU A 139 -5.84 -6.49 7.83
CA LEU A 139 -4.41 -6.12 7.94
C LEU A 139 -3.67 -6.99 8.96
N ASN A 140 -4.27 -7.26 10.13
CA ASN A 140 -3.66 -8.14 11.13
C ASN A 140 -3.47 -9.56 10.60
N ASP A 141 -4.46 -10.10 9.87
CA ASP A 141 -4.41 -11.45 9.32
C ASP A 141 -3.39 -11.55 8.18
N LEU A 142 -3.28 -10.53 7.33
CA LEU A 142 -2.22 -10.42 6.32
C LEU A 142 -0.82 -10.44 6.97
N SER A 143 -0.62 -9.70 8.06
CA SER A 143 0.63 -9.71 8.80
C SER A 143 0.93 -11.09 9.42
N ARG A 144 -0.09 -11.78 9.95
CA ARG A 144 0.06 -13.16 10.49
C ARG A 144 0.40 -14.18 9.43
N LEU A 145 -0.15 -14.02 8.23
CA LEU A 145 0.19 -14.83 7.06
C LEU A 145 1.58 -14.49 6.50
N GLY A 146 2.25 -13.47 7.06
CA GLY A 146 3.58 -13.02 6.66
C GLY A 146 3.58 -12.38 5.27
N CYS A 147 2.44 -11.83 4.83
CA CYS A 147 2.33 -11.12 3.57
C CYS A 147 3.03 -9.76 3.68
N GLU A 148 3.82 -9.39 2.68
CA GLU A 148 4.48 -8.09 2.66
C GLU A 148 3.64 -7.13 1.78
N PHE A 149 3.05 -6.13 2.44
CA PHE A 149 2.12 -5.17 1.84
C PHE A 149 2.42 -3.75 2.32
N PHE A 150 1.86 -2.77 1.61
CA PHE A 150 1.82 -1.37 2.01
C PHE A 150 0.52 -0.75 1.49
N ILE A 151 0.18 0.42 2.02
CA ILE A 151 -1.03 1.14 1.61
C ILE A 151 -0.59 2.45 0.96
N VAL A 152 -1.16 2.75 -0.20
CA VAL A 152 -0.97 4.04 -0.87
C VAL A 152 -2.10 4.96 -0.47
N ASN A 153 -1.75 6.15 0.00
CA ASN A 153 -2.69 7.23 0.26
C ASN A 153 -2.10 8.58 -0.15
N ASN A 154 -2.92 9.54 -0.55
CA ASN A 154 -2.47 10.91 -0.75
C ASN A 154 -2.87 11.78 0.45
N TYR A 155 -1.88 12.42 1.07
CA TYR A 155 -2.12 13.49 2.03
C TYR A 155 -1.80 14.82 1.34
N MET A 156 -2.81 15.65 1.11
CA MET A 156 -2.66 16.95 0.45
C MET A 156 -3.12 18.06 1.41
N PRO A 157 -2.49 19.26 1.37
CA PRO A 157 -1.38 19.65 0.50
C PRO A 157 0.02 19.26 1.02
N GLN A 158 0.13 18.64 2.20
CA GLN A 158 1.41 18.21 2.79
C GLN A 158 1.65 16.71 2.61
N GLY A 159 2.81 16.32 2.10
CA GLY A 159 3.26 14.93 2.01
C GLY A 159 2.92 14.22 0.69
N GLY A 160 1.90 14.69 -0.03
CA GLY A 160 1.48 14.14 -1.32
C GLY A 160 1.21 12.64 -1.25
N LYS A 161 1.70 11.91 -2.26
CA LYS A 161 1.61 10.44 -2.29
C LYS A 161 2.49 9.81 -1.21
N CYS A 162 1.86 9.10 -0.28
CA CYS A 162 2.48 8.42 0.83
C CYS A 162 2.32 6.90 0.73
N LEU A 163 3.37 6.19 1.17
CA LEU A 163 3.35 4.75 1.39
C LEU A 163 3.25 4.50 2.90
N ILE A 164 2.16 3.88 3.34
CA ILE A 164 1.92 3.53 4.74
C ILE A 164 2.35 2.08 4.97
N PHE A 165 3.21 1.88 5.97
CA PHE A 165 3.64 0.57 6.45
C PHE A 165 3.13 0.35 7.86
N THR A 166 2.71 -0.87 8.18
CA THR A 166 2.14 -1.23 9.48
C THR A 166 3.18 -1.67 10.52
N ASP A 167 4.42 -1.89 10.09
CA ASP A 167 5.55 -2.30 10.93
C ASP A 167 6.86 -1.71 10.40
N SER A 168 7.89 -1.68 11.26
CA SER A 168 9.18 -1.05 10.96
C SER A 168 10.21 -1.95 10.26
N SER A 169 9.87 -3.19 9.92
CA SER A 169 10.83 -4.20 9.45
C SER A 169 11.57 -3.81 8.17
N CYS A 170 10.90 -3.09 7.27
CA CYS A 170 11.48 -2.67 6.00
C CYS A 170 12.38 -1.41 6.10
N LEU A 171 12.35 -0.71 7.23
CA LEU A 171 12.89 0.65 7.34
C LEU A 171 14.42 0.72 7.13
N ASN A 172 15.16 -0.27 7.64
CA ASN A 172 16.62 -0.31 7.46
C ASN A 172 16.99 -0.53 5.98
N LYS A 173 16.26 -1.40 5.28
CA LYS A 173 16.45 -1.62 3.84
C LYS A 173 16.14 -0.34 3.05
N VAL A 174 15.03 0.33 3.37
CA VAL A 174 14.63 1.60 2.74
C VAL A 174 15.72 2.66 2.92
N LYS A 175 16.24 2.83 4.15
CA LYS A 175 17.31 3.81 4.43
C LYS A 175 18.58 3.53 3.66
N SER A 176 19.00 2.26 3.58
CA SER A 176 20.17 1.86 2.81
C SER A 176 20.00 2.21 1.33
N LEU A 177 18.87 1.84 0.74
CA LEU A 177 18.59 2.08 -0.68
C LEU A 177 18.50 3.57 -1.01
N ALA A 178 17.87 4.37 -0.14
CA ALA A 178 17.83 5.82 -0.31
C ALA A 178 19.25 6.40 -0.35
N LYS A 179 20.13 5.96 0.54
CA LYS A 179 21.54 6.36 0.55
C LYS A 179 22.27 5.96 -0.73
N ASP A 180 22.09 4.73 -1.20
CA ASP A 180 22.74 4.21 -2.41
C ASP A 180 22.32 4.97 -3.68
N LEU A 181 21.09 5.51 -3.69
CA LEU A 181 20.55 6.34 -4.77
C LEU A 181 20.80 7.85 -4.58
N GLU A 182 21.56 8.23 -3.54
CA GLU A 182 21.82 9.62 -3.16
C GLU A 182 20.52 10.43 -2.94
N ILE A 183 19.54 9.79 -2.31
CA ILE A 183 18.29 10.40 -1.86
C ILE A 183 18.45 10.67 -0.36
N LYS A 184 18.28 11.93 0.05
CA LYS A 184 18.38 12.29 1.46
C LYS A 184 17.26 11.61 2.26
N PHE A 185 17.58 11.01 3.41
CA PHE A 185 16.56 10.43 4.28
C PHE A 185 16.32 11.33 5.49
N ASP A 186 15.13 11.91 5.58
CA ASP A 186 14.71 12.78 6.68
C ASP A 186 13.63 12.08 7.54
N SER A 187 13.50 12.49 8.81
CA SER A 187 12.43 12.03 9.71
C SER A 187 11.83 13.21 10.42
N PHE A 188 10.50 13.34 10.39
CA PHE A 188 9.77 14.40 11.08
C PHE A 188 8.77 13.82 12.09
N PRO A 189 8.45 14.59 13.15
CA PRO A 189 7.53 14.12 14.20
C PRO A 189 6.06 14.14 13.78
N SER A 190 5.70 14.85 12.71
CA SER A 190 4.32 14.91 12.19
C SER A 190 4.29 15.38 10.74
N ILE A 191 3.15 15.16 10.08
CA ILE A 191 2.89 15.70 8.74
C ILE A 191 2.81 17.24 8.73
N ASP A 192 2.40 17.85 9.84
CA ASP A 192 2.32 19.32 10.00
C ASP A 192 3.70 19.98 9.96
N SER A 193 4.77 19.20 10.13
CA SER A 193 6.15 19.68 9.99
C SER A 193 6.56 19.88 8.53
N LEU A 194 5.77 19.38 7.57
CA LEU A 194 6.04 19.47 6.14
C LEU A 194 5.46 20.77 5.55
N LYS A 195 6.14 21.32 4.54
CA LYS A 195 5.64 22.46 3.79
C LYS A 195 4.57 22.00 2.80
N ALA A 196 3.48 22.76 2.69
CA ALA A 196 2.49 22.55 1.65
C ALA A 196 3.07 22.86 0.26
N TRP A 197 2.63 22.12 -0.76
CA TRP A 197 2.96 22.35 -2.17
C TRP A 197 1.73 22.17 -3.05
#